data_AF-A0AAW0EZB4-F1
#
_entry.id   AF-A0AAW0EZB4-F1
#
_cell.length_a   1.000
_cell.length_b   1.000
_cell.length_c   1.000
_cell.angle_alpha   90.00
_cell.angle_beta   90.00
_cell.angle_gamma   90.00
#
_symmetry.space_group_name_H-M   'P 1'
#
loop_
_entity.id
_entity.type
_entity.pdbx_description
1 polymer ?
#
loop_
_entity_poly.entity_id
_entity_poly.type
_entity_poly.pdbx_seq_one_letter_code
_entity_poly.pdbx_strand_id
1 'polypeptide(L)' 'MQNAKKREVCYETRDAYHKCLDTLPDDPAKECAGAMKLFEQSCPKSWVSYFEKQREREVILQLQVDQYKGR' A
#
# COMPACT_ATOMS: atom_id res chain seq x y z
N MET A 1 -9.39 -10.57 24.25
CA MET A 1 -8.59 -9.51 23.62
C MET A 1 -8.29 -9.90 22.16
N GLN A 2 -9.06 -9.39 21.18
CA GLN A 2 -8.91 -9.78 19.76
C GLN A 2 -8.34 -8.65 18.87
N ASN A 3 -7.98 -7.50 19.47
CA ASN A 3 -7.55 -6.31 18.72
C ASN A 3 -6.10 -6.37 18.24
N ALA A 4 -5.21 -7.12 18.88
CA ALA A 4 -3.81 -7.21 18.46
C ALA A 4 -3.65 -8.01 17.16
N LYS A 5 -4.21 -9.23 17.11
CA LYS A 5 -4.19 -10.09 15.91
C LYS A 5 -4.84 -9.44 14.68
N LYS A 6 -5.94 -8.70 14.86
CA LYS A 6 -6.60 -8.00 13.74
C LYS A 6 -5.73 -6.88 13.15
N ARG A 7 -4.93 -6.21 13.98
CA ARG A 7 -3.98 -5.19 13.51
C ARG A 7 -2.79 -5.80 12.79
N GLU A 8 -2.29 -6.92 13.30
CA GLU A 8 -1.21 -7.69 12.67
C GLU A 8 -1.60 -8.13 11.25
N VAL A 9 -2.76 -8.78 11.10
CA VAL A 9 -3.28 -9.19 9.78
C VAL A 9 -3.51 -7.99 8.85
N CYS A 10 -3.98 -6.87 9.39
CA CYS A 10 -4.10 -5.62 8.62
C CYS A 10 -2.74 -5.13 8.07
N TYR A 11 -1.68 -5.16 8.89
CA TYR A 11 -0.35 -4.77 8.43
C TYR A 11 0.25 -5.79 7.44
N GLU A 12 0.06 -7.09 7.65
CA GLU A 12 0.53 -8.12 6.73
C GLU A 12 -0.12 -7.98 5.34
N THR A 13 -1.45 -7.80 5.30
CA THR A 13 -2.20 -7.60 4.04
C THR A 13 -1.86 -6.28 3.36
N ARG A 14 -1.62 -5.22 4.14
CA ARG A 14 -1.08 -3.95 3.62
C ARG A 14 0.26 -4.17 2.93
N ASP A 15 1.20 -4.83 3.61
CA ASP A 15 2.56 -5.00 3.10
C ASP A 15 2.59 -5.91 1.86
N ALA A 16 1.73 -6.92 1.81
CA ALA A 16 1.52 -7.74 0.62
C ALA A 16 0.99 -6.92 -0.58
N TYR A 17 -0.02 -6.07 -0.36
CA TYR A 17 -0.56 -5.18 -1.40
C TYR A 17 0.50 -4.19 -1.89
N HIS A 18 1.18 -3.55 -0.95
CA HIS A 18 2.25 -2.60 -1.18
C HIS A 18 3.41 -3.20 -1.99
N LYS A 19 3.88 -4.38 -1.60
CA LYS A 19 4.93 -5.11 -2.33
C LYS A 19 4.48 -5.44 -3.76
N CYS A 20 3.22 -5.81 -3.95
CA CYS A 20 2.67 -6.09 -5.27
C CYS A 20 2.73 -4.84 -6.17
N LEU A 21 2.36 -3.66 -5.64
CA LEU A 21 2.44 -2.39 -6.37
C LEU A 21 3.88 -2.06 -6.78
N ASP A 22 4.85 -2.30 -5.90
CA ASP A 22 6.27 -1.99 -6.15
C ASP A 22 6.89 -2.92 -7.22
N THR A 23 6.34 -4.12 -7.41
CA THR A 23 6.86 -5.12 -8.37
C THR A 23 6.33 -4.99 -9.79
N LEU A 24 5.27 -4.21 -10.02
CA LEU A 24 4.55 -4.19 -11.29
C LEU A 24 4.74 -2.86 -12.03
N PRO A 25 5.38 -2.87 -13.22
CA PRO A 25 5.71 -1.64 -13.93
C PRO A 25 4.57 -1.04 -14.78
N ASP A 26 3.57 -1.82 -15.20
CA ASP A 26 2.56 -1.37 -16.20
C ASP A 26 1.14 -1.19 -15.64
N ASP A 27 0.59 -2.17 -14.90
CA ASP A 27 -0.81 -2.13 -14.43
C ASP A 27 -1.01 -2.72 -13.01
N PRO A 28 -0.40 -2.11 -11.98
CA PRO A 28 -0.46 -2.61 -10.61
C PRO A 28 -1.89 -2.69 -10.04
N ALA A 29 -2.82 -1.84 -10.50
CA ALA A 29 -4.20 -1.83 -10.01
C ALA A 29 -4.98 -3.10 -10.35
N LYS A 30 -4.70 -3.74 -11.49
CA LYS A 30 -5.42 -4.93 -11.95
C LYS A 30 -4.87 -6.21 -11.33
N GLU A 31 -3.55 -6.34 -11.35
CA GLU A 31 -2.84 -7.52 -10.84
C GLU A 31 -2.87 -7.57 -9.31
N CYS A 32 -2.84 -6.41 -8.62
CA CYS A 32 -2.92 -6.35 -7.17
C CYS A 32 -4.35 -6.23 -6.63
N ALA A 33 -5.38 -6.29 -7.48
CA ALA A 33 -6.79 -6.16 -7.06
C ALA A 33 -7.19 -7.22 -6.01
N GLY A 34 -6.63 -8.43 -6.10
CA GLY A 34 -6.83 -9.48 -5.10
C GLY A 34 -6.25 -9.11 -3.73
N ALA A 35 -5.03 -8.58 -3.70
CA ALA A 35 -4.38 -8.12 -2.48
C ALA A 35 -5.05 -6.86 -1.91
N MET A 36 -5.50 -5.95 -2.77
CA MET A 36 -6.29 -4.76 -2.40
C MET A 36 -7.58 -5.17 -1.66
N LYS A 37 -8.31 -6.14 -2.22
CA LYS A 37 -9.55 -6.63 -1.59
C LYS A 37 -9.29 -7.26 -0.22
N LEU A 38 -8.21 -8.02 -0.08
CA LEU A 38 -7.79 -8.61 1.20
C LEU A 38 -7.41 -7.53 2.22
N PHE A 39 -6.72 -6.48 1.77
CA PHE A 39 -6.34 -5.33 2.59
C PHE A 39 -7.58 -4.55 3.07
N GLU A 40 -8.53 -4.26 2.19
CA GLU A 40 -9.80 -3.60 2.54
C GLU A 40 -10.67 -4.41 3.52
N GLN A 41 -10.64 -5.74 3.42
CA GLN A 41 -11.39 -6.62 4.32
C GLN A 41 -10.72 -6.79 5.69
N SER A 42 -9.39 -6.75 5.72
CA SER A 42 -8.60 -7.00 6.93
C SER A 42 -8.36 -5.73 7.76
N CYS A 43 -8.36 -4.56 7.11
CA CYS A 43 -8.13 -3.28 7.76
C CYS A 43 -9.42 -2.45 7.94
N PRO A 44 -9.50 -1.63 8.99
CA PRO A 44 -10.51 -0.58 9.06
C PRO A 44 -10.39 0.39 7.87
N LYS A 45 -11.52 0.83 7.30
CA LYS A 45 -11.54 1.76 6.16
C LYS A 45 -10.74 3.05 6.41
N SER A 46 -10.76 3.57 7.64
CA SER A 46 -9.97 4.76 8.01
C SER A 46 -8.46 4.53 7.91
N TRP A 47 -8.01 3.30 8.17
CA TRP A 47 -6.59 2.93 8.04
C TRP A 47 -6.22 2.72 6.58
N VAL A 48 -7.08 2.07 5.79
CA VAL A 48 -6.89 1.89 4.34
C VAL A 48 -6.66 3.24 3.68
N SER A 49 -7.59 4.19 3.83
CA SER A 49 -7.46 5.52 3.22
C SER A 49 -6.26 6.31 3.72
N TYR A 50 -5.83 6.09 4.97
CA TYR A 50 -4.61 6.71 5.49
C TYR A 50 -3.35 6.14 4.81
N PHE A 51 -3.25 4.81 4.70
CA PHE A 51 -2.10 4.16 4.08
C PHE A 51 -1.99 4.43 2.58
N GLU A 52 -3.11 4.49 1.87
CA GLU A 52 -3.14 4.86 0.44
C GLU A 52 -2.58 6.27 0.21
N LYS A 53 -3.06 7.26 0.98
CA LYS A 53 -2.55 8.64 0.91
C LYS A 53 -1.08 8.73 1.29
N GLN A 54 -0.65 7.97 2.30
CA GLN A 54 0.75 7.93 2.70
C GLN A 54 1.61 7.40 1.54
N ARG A 55 1.22 6.28 0.94
CA ARG A 55 1.95 5.70 -0.20
C ARG A 55 2.01 6.66 -1.39
N GLU A 56 0.90 7.29 -1.76
CA GLU A 56 0.87 8.29 -2.83
C GLU A 56 1.89 9.41 -2.57
N ARG A 57 1.91 9.94 -1.35
CA ARG A 57 2.85 10.97 -0.93
C ARG A 57 4.30 10.48 -1.03
N GLU A 58 4.60 9.28 -0.52
CA GLU A 58 5.95 8.71 -0.57
C GLU A 58 6.42 8.49 -2.02
N VAL A 59 5.54 8.00 -2.91
CA VAL A 59 5.86 7.82 -4.33
C VAL A 59 6.13 9.17 -5.01
N ILE A 60 5.29 10.19 -4.75
CA ILE A 60 5.52 11.54 -5.30
C ILE A 60 6.86 12.11 -4.82
N LEU A 61 7.16 11.98 -3.52
CA LEU A 61 8.43 12.44 -2.96
C LEU A 61 9.62 11.69 -3.58
N GLN A 62 9.51 10.37 -3.76
CA GLN A 62 10.54 9.56 -4.39
C GLN A 62 10.80 10.01 -5.84
N LEU A 63 9.74 10.23 -6.62
CA LEU A 63 9.85 10.76 -7.98
C LEU A 63 10.54 12.14 -8.00
N GLN A 64 10.20 13.03 -7.05
CA GLN A 64 10.86 14.33 -6.93
C GLN A 64 12.35 14.21 -6.59
N VAL A 65 12.72 13.29 -5.69
CA VAL A 65 14.11 13.00 -5.33
C VAL A 65 14.88 12.45 -6.54
N ASP A 66 14.28 11.54 -7.29
CA ASP A 66 14.91 10.94 -8.48
C ASP A 66 15.09 11.98 -9.59
N GLN A 67 14.12 12.89 -9.78
CA GLN A 67 14.24 14.03 -10.68
C GLN A 67 15.35 15.01 -10.26
N TYR A 68 15.51 15.25 -8.95
CA TYR A 68 16.58 16.11 -8.44
C TYR A 68 17.97 15.48 -8.62
N LYS A 69 18.12 14.18 -8.35
CA LYS A 69 19.39 13.45 -8.53
C LYS A 69 19.80 13.29 -9.99
N GLY A 70 18.83 13.26 -10.90
CA GLY A 70 19.08 13.17 -12.34
C GLY A 70 19.43 14.51 -13.01
N ARG A 71 19.47 15.62 -12.27
CA ARG A 71 19.70 16.97 -12.77
C ARG A 71 21.06 17.53 -12.35
#